data_AF-A0A7X4FAY6-F1
#
_entry.id   AF-A0A7X4FAY6-F1
#
_cell.length_a   1.000
_cell.length_b   1.000
_cell.length_c   1.000
_cell.angle_alpha   90.00
_cell.angle_beta   90.00
_cell.angle_gamma   90.00
#
_symmetry.space_group_name_H-M   'P 1'
#
loop_
_entity.id
_entity.type
_entity.pdbx_description
1 polymer ?
#
loop_
_entity_poly.entity_id
_entity_poly.type
_entity_poly.pdbx_seq_one_letter_code
_entity_poly.pdbx_strand_id
1 'polypeptide(L)' 'MANYELDEIHRIRREISKKFNHDARKLGEYYRELDEKYRKSGKYKFVDPPPEKRKKTAESTKEEAAD' A
#
# COMPACT_ATOMS: atom_id res chain seq x y z
N MET A 1 -13.28 11.58 -21.17
CA MET A 1 -12.97 10.13 -21.26
C MET A 1 -11.91 9.68 -20.24
N ALA A 2 -11.66 10.41 -19.14
CA ALA A 2 -10.58 10.09 -18.18
C ALA A 2 -11.03 9.35 -16.90
N ASN A 3 -12.34 9.15 -16.70
CA ASN A 3 -12.86 8.64 -15.42
C ASN A 3 -12.94 7.10 -15.38
N TYR A 4 -13.07 6.44 -16.53
CA TYR A 4 -13.26 4.98 -16.60
C TYR A 4 -12.05 4.19 -16.09
N GLU A 5 -10.84 4.60 -16.44
CA GLU A 5 -9.62 3.88 -16.03
C GLU A 5 -9.38 3.96 -14.51
N LEU A 6 -9.66 5.13 -13.92
CA LEU A 6 -9.59 5.31 -12.47
C LEU A 6 -10.73 4.59 -11.75
N ASP A 7 -11.94 4.56 -12.34
CA ASP A 7 -13.08 3.83 -11.78
C ASP A 7 -12.82 2.33 -11.74
N GLU A 8 -12.14 1.78 -12.75
CA GLU A 8 -11.74 0.38 -12.78
C GLU A 8 -10.69 0.06 -11.71
N ILE A 9 -9.69 0.92 -11.53
CA ILE A 9 -8.72 0.80 -10.44
C ILE A 9 -9.42 0.84 -9.08
N HIS A 10 -10.36 1.77 -8.89
CA HIS A 10 -11.14 1.86 -7.66
C HIS A 10 -12.02 0.64 -7.41
N ARG A 11 -12.63 0.07 -8.46
CA ARG A 11 -13.42 -1.14 -8.37
C ARG A 11 -12.55 -2.32 -7.92
N ILE A 12 -11.43 -2.54 -8.60
CA ILE A 12 -10.47 -3.60 -8.27
C ILE A 12 -9.99 -3.45 -6.82
N ARG A 13 -9.62 -2.23 -6.39
CA ARG A 13 -9.19 -1.99 -5.02
C ARG A 13 -10.28 -2.35 -4.00
N ARG A 14 -11.54 -1.99 -4.25
CA ARG A 14 -12.66 -2.34 -3.38
C ARG A 14 -12.88 -3.84 -3.30
N GLU A 15 -12.77 -4.55 -4.43
CA GLU A 15 -12.90 -6.00 -4.47
C GLU A 15 -11.77 -6.69 -3.67
N ILE A 16 -10.54 -6.20 -3.78
CA ILE A 16 -9.42 -6.67 -2.96
C ILE A 16 -9.71 -6.40 -1.48
N SER A 17 -10.12 -5.17 -1.11
CA SER A 17 -10.45 -4.83 0.28
C SER A 17 -11.55 -5.71 0.87
N LYS A 18 -12.59 -6.06 0.09
CA LYS A 18 -13.65 -6.99 0.54
C LYS A 18 -13.09 -8.36 0.92
N LYS A 19 -12.12 -8.89 0.16
CA LYS A 19 -11.48 -10.18 0.47
C LYS A 19 -10.74 -10.16 1.83
N PHE A 20 -10.28 -8.99 2.25
CA PHE A 20 -9.61 -8.79 3.54
C PHE A 20 -10.55 -8.23 4.62
N ASN A 21 -11.88 -8.29 4.43
CA ASN A 21 -12.87 -7.70 5.34
C ASN A 21 -12.62 -6.22 5.65
N HIS A 22 -12.12 -5.49 4.65
CA HIS A 22 -11.71 -4.09 4.76
C HIS A 22 -10.63 -3.81 5.82
N ASP A 23 -9.87 -4.83 6.23
CA ASP A 23 -8.74 -4.69 7.16
C ASP A 23 -7.54 -4.06 6.44
N ALA A 24 -7.23 -2.81 6.81
CA ALA A 24 -6.15 -2.04 6.23
C ALA A 24 -4.75 -2.63 6.52
N ARG A 25 -4.58 -3.34 7.64
CA ARG A 25 -3.28 -3.94 8.00
C ARG A 25 -2.98 -5.13 7.09
N LYS A 26 -3.93 -6.07 6.99
CA LYS A 26 -3.82 -7.23 6.10
C LYS A 26 -3.68 -6.84 4.64
N LEU A 27 -4.40 -5.78 4.24
CA LEU A 27 -4.30 -5.24 2.90
C LEU A 27 -2.91 -4.66 2.62
N GLY A 28 -2.32 -3.94 3.59
CA GLY A 28 -0.96 -3.40 3.49
C GLY A 28 0.11 -4.49 3.40
N GLU A 29 -0.01 -5.54 4.22
CA GLU A 29 0.87 -6.72 4.16
C GLU A 29 0.79 -7.42 2.80
N TYR A 30 -0.42 -7.66 2.30
CA TYR A 30 -0.64 -8.26 0.98
C TYR A 30 0.03 -7.46 -0.15
N TYR A 31 -0.10 -6.13 -0.14
CA TYR A 31 0.56 -5.29 -1.15
C TYR A 31 2.09 -5.31 -1.03
N ARG A 32 2.64 -5.39 0.19
CA ARG A 32 4.09 -5.49 0.39
C ARG A 32 4.63 -6.82 -0.16
N GLU A 33 3.94 -7.92 0.09
CA GLU A 33 4.32 -9.24 -0.46
C GLU A 33 4.28 -9.25 -1.99
N LEU A 34 3.25 -8.64 -2.59
CA LEU A 34 3.17 -8.49 -4.05
C LEU A 34 4.31 -7.64 -4.61
N ASP A 35 4.62 -6.50 -3.98
CA ASP A 35 5.73 -5.64 -4.41
C ASP A 35 7.05 -6.42 -4.42
N GLU A 36 7.37 -7.15 -3.34
CA GLU A 36 8.56 -7.99 -3.28
C GLU A 36 8.56 -9.07 -4.36
N LYS A 37 7.43 -9.76 -4.58
CA LYS A 37 7.31 -10.81 -5.59
C LYS A 37 7.55 -10.27 -7.00
N TYR A 38 6.97 -9.12 -7.32
CA TYR A 38 7.12 -8.52 -8.65
C TYR A 38 8.48 -7.87 -8.86
N ARG A 39 9.07 -7.25 -7.84
CA ARG A 39 10.47 -6.80 -7.87
C ARG A 39 11.42 -7.97 -8.14
N LYS A 40 11.24 -9.09 -7.44
CA LYS A 40 12.05 -10.32 -7.65
C LYS A 40 11.86 -10.93 -9.04
N SER A 41 10.68 -10.79 -9.64
CA SER A 41 10.38 -11.35 -10.96
C SER A 41 11.14 -10.69 -12.12
N GLY A 42 11.68 -9.49 -11.94
CA GLY A 42 12.39 -8.74 -12.99
C GLY A 42 11.53 -8.30 -14.18
N LYS A 43 10.22 -8.62 -14.21
CA LYS A 43 9.30 -8.32 -15.31
C LYS A 43 8.98 -6.82 -15.45
N TYR A 44 9.10 -6.07 -14.37
CA TYR A 44 8.70 -4.67 -14.30
C TYR A 44 9.85 -3.79 -13.79
N LYS A 45 9.97 -2.57 -14.32
CA LYS A 45 10.90 -1.55 -13.84
C LYS A 45 10.26 -0.76 -12.72
N PHE A 46 10.68 -1.01 -11.49
CA PHE A 46 10.23 -0.25 -10.32
C PHE A 46 11.00 1.07 -10.21
N VAL A 47 10.28 2.13 -9.90
CA VAL A 47 10.87 3.44 -9.56
C VAL A 47 10.85 3.56 -8.05
N ASP A 48 12.02 3.64 -7.43
CA ASP A 48 12.09 3.85 -5.99
C ASP A 48 11.60 5.26 -5.63
N PRO A 49 10.81 5.40 -4.56
CA PRO A 49 10.32 6.70 -4.15
C PRO A 49 11.49 7.61 -3.73
N PRO A 50 11.44 8.91 -4.03
CA PRO A 50 12.45 9.86 -3.62
C PRO A 50 12.64 9.85 -2.09
N PRO A 51 13.86 10.09 -1.60
CA PRO A 51 14.24 9.90 -0.20
C PRO A 51 13.39 10.71 0.79
N GLU A 52 12.80 11.83 0.36
CA GLU A 52 11.95 12.70 1.19
C GLU A 52 10.66 12.03 1.69
N LYS A 53 10.16 10.98 1.00
CA LYS A 53 8.92 10.28 1.40
C LYS A 53 9.15 9.15 2.40
N ARG A 54 10.39 8.90 2.84
CA ARG A 54 10.72 7.80 3.77
C ARG A 54 10.42 8.10 5.25
N LYS A 55 10.07 9.35 5.61
CA LYS A 55 9.86 9.77 7.01
C LYS A 55 8.41 10.18 7.32
N LYS A 56 7.40 9.31 7.28
CA LYS A 56 6.09 9.58 7.97
C LYS A 56 5.28 8.35 8.42
N THR A 57 5.80 7.12 8.41
CA THR A 57 5.01 5.94 8.83
C THR A 57 5.73 4.94 9.74
N ALA A 58 6.83 5.34 10.37
CA ALA A 58 7.53 4.47 11.33
C ALA A 58 7.61 5.02 12.77
N GLU A 59 7.17 6.26 13.06
CA GLU A 59 7.40 6.82 14.39
C GLU A 59 6.30 7.81 14.79
N SER A 60 5.31 7.33 15.56
CA SER A 60 4.76 7.98 16.76
C SER A 60 3.51 7.22 17.26
N THR A 61 3.76 6.09 17.93
CA THR A 61 2.96 5.64 19.08
C THR A 61 3.96 5.00 20.06
N LYS A 62 4.68 5.86 20.76
CA LYS A 62 5.27 5.59 22.07
C LYS A 62 5.46 6.95 22.75
N GLU A 63 5.04 6.98 24.02
CA GLU A 63 5.12 8.08 25.00
C GLU A 63 4.06 9.17 24.74
N GLU A 64 3.21 9.56 25.69
CA GLU A 64 3.39 9.77 27.12
C GLU A 64 2.01 10.00 27.78
N ALA A 65 1.75 9.34 28.92
CA ALA A 65 0.79 9.80 29.93
C ALA A 65 1.07 9.04 31.25
N ALA A 66 2.05 9.53 31.99
CA ALA A 66 2.14 9.34 33.42
C ALA A 66 2.27 10.74 34.03
N ASP A 67 1.21 11.21 34.67
CA ASP A 67 1.22 12.11 35.83
C ASP A 67 0.00 11.75 36.71
#